data_AF-A0A952DYR0-F1
#
_entry.id   AF-A0A952DYR0-F1
#
_cell.length_a   1.000
_cell.length_b   1.000
_cell.length_c   1.000
_cell.angle_alpha   90.00
_cell.angle_beta   90.00
_cell.angle_gamma   90.00
#
_symmetry.space_group_name_H-M   'P 1'
#
loop_
_entity.id
_entity.type
_entity.pdbx_description
1 polymer ?
#
loop_
_entity_poly.entity_id
_entity_poly.type
_entity_poly.pdbx_seq_one_letter_code
_entity_poly.pdbx_strand_id
1 'polypeptide(L)'
;MIRSIGLCATVLLLVFTIACSRLGGINGEELTTQPTETVEAVVSTISPEPEATPTPTVEPTPIPPHVVMEDQSLDESGELVAREVTLPVPGWLVIYRSMDGKPDEIIGSVSLAAGAHKDVRVIVNTDLATQQLFARVHIDVGAEGVFEYPGGDGPFPDDPGAEFTVELLLPQPQIEVAAQDVAEDGLITVARVELLEPAWILIHTDDDGEIGPVIGGVLLEEGTYENVPLAIDWRRATPTLHAVLHEDDGAAGVVDFPDGDMPILVNGLPIVATFAATYPPDIVVYDQPMIDGTVTIERTISQGPGWLVIYNEVDGQPGLIIGSAPLTDGLNEVISVKLTQSAVTEQLFARLHEDTEPGNAFNFPNQDPAVRYNNRLPNAAGFRVGNNALAFMRDQKLIDDAVSVDVIVSPVEGWAAVYADDDGAPGELLGSVWFSAGVNRNVAIELDPVPVESSTLYLALYQDLGKPKIFEPGLDLPLSNEDNRPIRVPFDLYLPLR
;
A
#
# COMPACT_ATOMS: atom_id res chain seq x y z
N MET A 1 4.52 -8.04 54.99
CA MET A 1 5.86 -8.51 54.58
C MET A 1 6.07 -8.02 53.15
N ILE A 2 6.76 -6.90 52.93
CA ILE A 2 8.21 -6.78 52.62
C ILE A 2 8.51 -7.38 51.22
N ARG A 3 9.10 -6.71 50.22
CA ARG A 3 9.62 -5.34 50.01
C ARG A 3 9.90 -5.11 48.51
N SER A 4 9.98 -3.84 48.13
CA SER A 4 10.39 -3.21 46.87
C SER A 4 11.91 -3.23 46.55
N ILE A 5 12.26 -2.62 45.38
CA ILE A 5 13.54 -2.03 44.90
C ILE A 5 14.28 -2.91 43.88
N GLY A 6 14.81 -2.46 42.74
CA GLY A 6 14.99 -1.11 42.17
C GLY A 6 16.02 -1.12 41.02
N LEU A 7 15.93 -0.08 40.19
CA LEU A 7 16.70 0.31 39.00
C LEU A 7 18.25 0.27 39.15
N CYS A 8 18.99 -0.04 38.06
CA CYS A 8 20.36 0.45 37.87
C CYS A 8 20.80 0.44 36.40
N ALA A 9 21.02 1.64 35.84
CA ALA A 9 21.74 1.90 34.60
C ALA A 9 23.23 2.11 34.90
N THR A 10 24.14 1.70 34.02
CA THR A 10 25.57 2.06 34.12
C THR A 10 26.12 2.45 32.75
N VAL A 11 26.58 3.69 32.68
CA VAL A 11 27.32 4.36 31.59
C VAL A 11 28.80 4.06 31.74
N LEU A 12 29.53 3.83 30.64
CA LEU A 12 30.99 3.69 30.64
C LEU A 12 31.63 4.82 29.81
N LEU A 13 32.45 5.63 30.48
CA LEU A 13 33.23 6.77 29.97
C LEU A 13 34.72 6.37 29.94
N LEU A 14 35.43 6.57 28.82
CA LEU A 14 36.87 6.30 28.69
C LEU A 14 37.65 7.63 28.62
N VAL A 15 38.67 7.77 29.47
CA VAL A 15 39.52 8.96 29.63
C VAL A 15 40.96 8.68 29.17
N PHE A 16 41.55 9.69 28.51
CA PHE A 16 42.93 9.84 28.06
C PHE A 16 44.01 9.62 29.14
N THR A 17 45.18 9.12 28.73
CA THR A 17 46.46 9.41 29.41
C THR A 17 47.56 9.78 28.42
N ILE A 18 48.08 10.99 28.59
CA ILE A 18 49.32 11.53 28.01
C ILE A 18 50.47 11.22 28.99
N ALA A 19 51.63 10.80 28.48
CA ALA A 19 52.87 10.76 29.25
C ALA A 19 54.02 11.38 28.45
N CYS A 20 54.42 12.59 28.85
CA CYS A 20 55.70 13.20 28.50
C CYS A 20 56.80 12.65 29.42
N SER A 21 58.02 12.46 28.89
CA SER A 21 59.24 12.53 29.70
C SER A 21 60.41 13.17 28.95
N ARG A 22 61.10 14.04 29.69
CA ARG A 22 62.26 14.91 29.41
C ARG A 22 63.57 14.09 29.27
N LEU A 23 64.54 14.42 28.41
CA LEU A 23 65.53 15.51 28.36
C LEU A 23 66.90 15.17 29.03
N GLY A 24 67.98 15.37 28.27
CA GLY A 24 69.41 15.38 28.67
C GLY A 24 70.27 14.59 27.67
N GLY A 25 71.37 15.04 27.07
CA GLY A 25 72.23 16.21 27.26
C GLY A 25 73.69 15.80 26.98
N ILE A 26 74.24 16.28 25.86
CA ILE A 26 75.65 16.62 25.52
C ILE A 26 76.86 15.70 25.83
N ASN A 27 77.62 15.37 24.76
CA ASN A 27 79.05 15.63 24.50
C ASN A 27 79.84 14.42 23.94
N GLY A 28 80.74 14.72 22.99
CA GLY A 28 81.97 13.93 22.81
C GLY A 28 82.31 13.58 21.35
N GLU A 29 83.27 14.31 20.79
CA GLU A 29 84.01 14.02 19.56
C GLU A 29 84.70 12.65 19.61
N GLU A 30 84.82 11.96 18.47
CA GLU A 30 86.13 11.43 18.05
C GLU A 30 86.21 11.16 16.54
N LEU A 31 87.32 11.61 15.97
CA LEU A 31 87.78 11.46 14.59
C LEU A 31 88.54 10.14 14.42
N THR A 32 88.43 9.51 13.25
CA THR A 32 89.48 8.66 12.60
C THR A 32 88.97 8.24 11.20
N THR A 33 89.32 8.95 10.13
CA THR A 33 90.46 8.74 9.20
C THR A 33 90.58 7.34 8.57
N GLN A 34 90.34 7.26 7.26
CA GLN A 34 90.98 6.30 6.34
C GLN A 34 91.09 6.93 4.94
N PRO A 35 92.01 6.48 4.07
CA PRO A 35 93.04 7.35 3.53
C PRO A 35 92.83 7.73 2.06
N THR A 36 93.49 8.83 1.74
CA THR A 36 93.82 9.38 0.42
C THR A 36 94.50 8.36 -0.49
N GLU A 37 93.92 8.11 -1.67
CA GLU A 37 94.71 7.76 -2.86
C GLU A 37 94.78 8.95 -3.81
N THR A 38 96.02 9.28 -4.12
CA THR A 38 96.48 10.30 -5.06
C THR A 38 96.22 9.82 -6.49
N VAL A 39 95.50 10.60 -7.29
CA VAL A 39 95.54 10.48 -8.75
C VAL A 39 96.01 11.81 -9.33
N GLU A 40 97.05 11.70 -10.15
CA GLU A 40 97.83 12.78 -10.73
C GLU A 40 96.99 13.73 -11.59
N ALA A 41 97.37 15.00 -11.51
CA ALA A 41 96.83 16.09 -12.29
C ALA A 41 97.25 15.98 -13.77
N VAL A 42 96.28 15.97 -14.68
CA VAL A 42 96.49 16.38 -16.07
C VAL A 42 95.98 17.81 -16.21
N VAL A 43 96.93 18.72 -16.41
CA VAL A 43 96.70 20.14 -16.67
C VAL A 43 96.19 20.30 -18.11
N SER A 44 94.96 20.80 -18.25
CA SER A 44 94.44 21.34 -19.51
C SER A 44 94.14 22.81 -19.31
N THR A 45 94.83 23.66 -20.07
CA THR A 45 94.71 25.12 -20.01
C THR A 45 93.62 25.64 -20.97
N ILE A 46 92.76 26.50 -20.38
CA ILE A 46 92.06 27.72 -20.87
C ILE A 46 90.88 27.67 -21.86
N SER A 47 89.74 28.24 -21.43
CA SER A 47 89.03 29.39 -22.06
C SER A 47 87.91 29.91 -21.11
N PRO A 48 87.74 31.22 -20.84
CA PRO A 48 86.65 31.72 -19.98
C PRO A 48 85.43 32.15 -20.80
N GLU A 49 84.24 31.60 -20.56
CA GLU A 49 82.94 32.12 -21.07
C GLU A 49 81.74 31.34 -20.50
N PRO A 50 80.51 31.89 -20.39
CA PRO A 50 80.04 33.23 -20.00
C PRO A 50 79.23 33.20 -18.67
N GLU A 51 78.76 34.36 -18.23
CA GLU A 51 77.83 34.57 -17.11
C GLU A 51 76.52 33.77 -17.30
N ALA A 52 75.99 33.17 -16.23
CA ALA A 52 74.77 32.36 -16.29
C ALA A 52 73.54 33.22 -16.65
N THR A 53 73.02 33.04 -17.86
CA THR A 53 71.69 33.52 -18.26
C THR A 53 70.64 32.89 -17.34
N PRO A 54 69.68 33.66 -16.78
CA PRO A 54 68.57 33.07 -16.02
C PRO A 54 67.82 32.11 -16.95
N THR A 55 67.67 30.86 -16.51
CA THR A 55 66.77 29.90 -17.16
C THR A 55 65.37 30.54 -17.21
N PRO A 56 64.73 30.68 -18.38
CA PRO A 56 63.34 31.11 -18.41
C PRO A 56 62.54 30.10 -17.59
N THR A 57 61.84 30.58 -16.57
CA THR A 57 60.76 29.81 -15.93
C THR A 57 59.83 29.38 -17.06
N VAL A 58 59.67 28.08 -17.24
CA VAL A 58 58.73 27.53 -18.22
C VAL A 58 57.35 28.02 -17.77
N GLU A 59 56.78 28.97 -18.51
CA GLU A 59 55.39 29.36 -18.33
C GLU A 59 54.56 28.12 -18.71
N PRO A 60 53.82 27.50 -17.77
CA PRO A 60 53.04 26.32 -18.09
C PRO A 60 52.09 26.70 -19.23
N THR A 61 52.08 25.91 -20.30
CA THR A 61 51.07 26.04 -21.34
C THR A 61 49.71 25.97 -20.65
N PRO A 62 48.85 27.00 -20.75
CA PRO A 62 47.56 27.00 -20.05
C PRO A 62 46.76 25.83 -20.59
N ILE A 63 46.54 24.82 -19.76
CA ILE A 63 45.73 23.68 -20.12
C ILE A 63 44.27 24.10 -19.91
N PRO A 64 43.45 24.22 -20.98
CA PRO A 64 42.08 24.67 -20.81
C PRO A 64 41.29 23.65 -19.99
N PRO A 65 40.40 24.10 -19.09
CA PRO A 65 39.50 23.20 -18.38
C PRO A 65 38.58 22.49 -19.37
N HIS A 66 38.41 21.18 -19.20
CA HIS A 66 37.69 20.34 -20.16
C HIS A 66 37.22 19.04 -19.51
N VAL A 67 36.08 18.52 -19.98
CA VAL A 67 35.52 17.23 -19.55
C VAL A 67 35.05 16.46 -20.78
N VAL A 68 35.37 15.17 -20.83
CA VAL A 68 34.81 14.22 -21.78
C VAL A 68 34.06 13.15 -21.01
N MET A 69 32.73 13.15 -21.17
CA MET A 69 31.86 12.05 -20.79
C MET A 69 31.38 11.34 -22.05
N GLU A 70 31.31 10.02 -22.00
CA GLU A 70 30.61 9.22 -23.00
C GLU A 70 29.30 8.71 -22.40
N ASP A 71 28.32 8.42 -23.25
CA ASP A 71 27.10 7.72 -22.84
C ASP A 71 27.47 6.37 -22.21
N GLN A 72 26.87 6.04 -21.07
CA GLN A 72 27.24 4.85 -20.30
C GLN A 72 26.06 4.35 -19.47
N SER A 73 26.13 3.11 -18.99
CA SER A 73 25.14 2.59 -18.03
C SER A 73 25.44 3.11 -16.62
N LEU A 74 24.40 3.28 -15.81
CA LEU A 74 24.50 3.54 -14.38
C LEU A 74 23.76 2.44 -13.64
N ASP A 75 24.50 1.63 -12.89
CA ASP A 75 23.94 0.57 -12.03
C ASP A 75 23.91 1.01 -10.55
N GLU A 76 23.54 0.10 -9.67
CA GLU A 76 23.45 0.32 -8.22
C GLU A 76 24.77 0.76 -7.56
N SER A 77 25.93 0.59 -8.21
CA SER A 77 27.20 1.07 -7.67
C SER A 77 27.32 2.60 -7.68
N GLY A 78 26.51 3.28 -8.50
CA GLY A 78 26.56 4.72 -8.68
C GLY A 78 27.81 5.21 -9.40
N GLU A 79 28.64 4.34 -9.98
CA GLU A 79 29.92 4.72 -10.57
C GLU A 79 29.78 5.21 -12.02
N LEU A 80 30.23 6.43 -12.29
CA LEU A 80 30.40 6.98 -13.63
C LEU A 80 31.88 7.22 -13.93
N VAL A 81 32.26 7.09 -15.21
CA VAL A 81 33.62 7.30 -15.68
C VAL A 81 33.69 8.48 -16.65
N ALA A 82 34.51 9.47 -16.32
CA ALA A 82 34.93 10.51 -17.24
C ALA A 82 36.20 10.06 -17.96
N ARG A 83 36.14 10.00 -19.30
CA ARG A 83 37.26 9.57 -20.14
C ARG A 83 38.47 10.50 -19.98
N GLU A 84 38.21 11.79 -19.88
CA GLU A 84 39.24 12.80 -19.67
C GLU A 84 38.67 13.98 -18.89
N VAL A 85 39.42 14.43 -17.87
CA VAL A 85 39.14 15.67 -17.14
C VAL A 85 40.42 16.46 -17.05
N THR A 86 40.34 17.74 -17.38
CA THR A 86 41.49 18.63 -17.40
C THR A 86 41.21 19.87 -16.60
N LEU A 87 42.14 20.23 -15.72
CA LEU A 87 41.99 21.30 -14.75
C LEU A 87 43.28 22.15 -14.71
N PRO A 88 43.22 23.48 -14.92
CA PRO A 88 44.40 24.33 -14.83
C PRO A 88 44.89 24.57 -13.39
N VAL A 89 44.01 24.41 -12.40
CA VAL A 89 44.25 24.49 -10.95
C VAL A 89 43.48 23.35 -10.26
N PRO A 90 43.78 22.97 -9.00
CA PRO A 90 42.99 21.97 -8.29
C PRO A 90 41.49 22.29 -8.29
N GLY A 91 40.66 21.26 -8.33
CA GLY A 91 39.22 21.42 -8.45
C GLY A 91 38.46 20.10 -8.38
N TRP A 92 37.22 20.12 -8.86
CA TRP A 92 36.29 19.00 -8.77
C TRP A 92 35.70 18.68 -10.14
N LEU A 93 35.50 17.40 -10.42
CA LEU A 93 34.48 16.96 -11.39
C LEU A 93 33.17 16.84 -10.63
N VAL A 94 32.12 17.51 -11.11
CA VAL A 94 30.80 17.55 -10.48
C VAL A 94 29.76 17.06 -11.48
N ILE A 95 28.88 16.15 -11.05
CA ILE A 95 27.79 15.60 -11.84
C ILE A 95 26.47 16.18 -11.35
N TYR A 96 25.68 16.69 -12.29
CA TYR A 96 24.36 17.24 -12.08
C TYR A 96 23.29 16.37 -12.76
N ARG A 97 22.13 16.23 -12.12
CA ARG A 97 20.92 15.74 -12.79
C ARG A 97 20.38 16.79 -13.76
N SER A 98 19.56 16.35 -14.71
CA SER A 98 18.86 17.21 -15.66
C SER A 98 17.42 17.46 -15.20
N MET A 99 17.03 18.73 -15.15
CA MET A 99 15.62 19.15 -15.08
C MET A 99 15.35 20.11 -16.23
N ASP A 100 14.30 19.85 -17.01
CA ASP A 100 13.95 20.65 -18.20
C ASP A 100 15.11 20.84 -19.20
N GLY A 101 15.98 19.83 -19.33
CA GLY A 101 17.14 19.85 -20.22
C GLY A 101 18.29 20.74 -19.75
N LYS A 102 18.35 21.06 -18.45
CA LYS A 102 19.39 21.90 -17.84
C LYS A 102 19.96 21.25 -16.58
N PRO A 103 21.23 21.55 -16.22
CA PRO A 103 21.78 21.17 -14.93
C PRO A 103 20.91 21.73 -13.80
N ASP A 104 20.54 20.87 -12.85
CA ASP A 104 19.71 21.21 -11.70
C ASP A 104 20.43 20.94 -10.38
N GLU A 105 20.33 19.71 -9.87
CA GLU A 105 20.89 19.30 -8.58
C GLU A 105 22.18 18.49 -8.75
N ILE A 106 23.17 18.71 -7.88
CA ILE A 106 24.41 17.93 -7.83
C ILE A 106 24.11 16.56 -7.25
N ILE A 107 24.49 15.51 -7.97
CA ILE A 107 24.30 14.13 -7.55
C ILE A 107 25.62 13.43 -7.23
N GLY A 108 26.78 13.99 -7.60
CA GLY A 108 28.08 13.42 -7.22
C GLY A 108 29.25 14.35 -7.53
N SER A 109 30.37 14.15 -6.85
CA SER A 109 31.60 14.91 -7.11
C SER A 109 32.87 14.13 -6.75
N VAL A 110 33.98 14.48 -7.38
CA VAL A 110 35.31 13.93 -7.06
C VAL A 110 36.39 15.00 -7.19
N SER A 111 37.30 15.06 -6.21
CA SER A 111 38.42 16.01 -6.19
C SER A 111 39.53 15.56 -7.13
N LEU A 112 40.14 16.53 -7.82
CA LEU A 112 41.21 16.31 -8.78
C LEU A 112 42.27 17.40 -8.64
N ALA A 113 43.55 16.98 -8.70
CA ALA A 113 44.67 17.92 -8.78
C ALA A 113 44.69 18.67 -10.12
N ALA A 114 45.48 19.76 -10.20
CA ALA A 114 45.73 20.41 -11.49
C ALA A 114 46.43 19.45 -12.48
N GLY A 115 46.03 19.50 -13.75
CA GLY A 115 46.57 18.66 -14.82
C GLY A 115 45.50 17.92 -15.61
N ALA A 116 45.92 16.96 -16.42
CA ALA A 116 45.04 16.08 -17.20
C ALA A 116 44.92 14.72 -16.50
N HIS A 117 43.68 14.27 -16.35
CA HIS A 117 43.30 13.00 -15.73
C HIS A 117 42.53 12.16 -16.74
N LYS A 118 42.70 10.84 -16.67
CA LYS A 118 42.01 9.89 -17.53
C LYS A 118 41.28 8.88 -16.68
N ASP A 119 40.15 8.38 -17.20
CA ASP A 119 39.33 7.34 -16.56
C ASP A 119 38.98 7.71 -15.12
N VAL A 120 38.57 8.98 -14.92
CA VAL A 120 38.21 9.51 -13.60
C VAL A 120 36.87 8.92 -13.20
N ARG A 121 36.85 8.26 -12.03
CA ARG A 121 35.66 7.65 -11.46
C ARG A 121 34.98 8.62 -10.50
N VAL A 122 33.67 8.76 -10.62
CA VAL A 122 32.84 9.57 -9.72
C VAL A 122 31.64 8.74 -9.28
N ILE A 123 31.40 8.68 -7.97
CA ILE A 123 30.20 8.04 -7.41
C ILE A 123 29.10 9.09 -7.34
N VAL A 124 27.92 8.75 -7.84
CA VAL A 124 26.72 9.57 -7.79
C VAL A 124 25.64 8.95 -6.91
N ASN A 125 24.77 9.78 -6.35
CA ASN A 125 23.52 9.37 -5.75
C ASN A 125 22.55 8.93 -6.86
N THR A 126 22.26 7.64 -6.90
CA THR A 126 21.39 7.00 -7.90
C THR A 126 19.92 7.41 -7.76
N ASP A 127 19.46 7.75 -6.56
CA ASP A 127 18.05 8.12 -6.29
C ASP A 127 17.67 9.45 -6.95
N LEU A 128 18.67 10.28 -7.24
CA LEU A 128 18.51 11.59 -7.89
C LEU A 128 18.87 11.54 -9.38
N ALA A 129 19.31 10.40 -9.91
CA ALA A 129 19.82 10.29 -11.26
C ALA A 129 18.71 10.38 -12.31
N THR A 130 18.97 11.13 -13.37
CA THR A 130 18.10 11.24 -14.55
C THR A 130 18.80 10.65 -15.78
N GLN A 131 18.04 10.27 -16.81
CA GLN A 131 18.62 9.71 -18.05
C GLN A 131 19.60 10.65 -18.77
N GLN A 132 19.44 11.96 -18.59
CA GLN A 132 20.39 12.97 -19.06
C GLN A 132 21.10 13.56 -17.85
N LEU A 133 22.43 13.63 -17.90
CA LEU A 133 23.26 14.19 -16.85
C LEU A 133 24.23 15.24 -17.42
N PHE A 134 24.72 16.10 -16.55
CA PHE A 134 25.71 17.11 -16.89
C PHE A 134 26.94 16.98 -16.03
N ALA A 135 28.11 16.88 -16.64
CA ALA A 135 29.38 16.96 -15.95
C ALA A 135 29.97 18.36 -16.09
N ARG A 136 30.46 18.93 -15.00
CA ARG A 136 31.10 20.25 -14.92
C ARG A 136 32.38 20.15 -14.12
N VAL A 137 33.30 21.10 -14.35
CA VAL A 137 34.42 21.30 -13.45
C VAL A 137 34.23 22.51 -12.57
N HIS A 138 34.50 22.33 -11.28
CA HIS A 138 34.50 23.38 -10.27
C HIS A 138 35.92 23.68 -9.83
N ILE A 139 36.19 24.92 -9.46
CA ILE A 139 37.46 25.33 -8.87
C ILE A 139 37.38 25.04 -7.37
N ASP A 140 38.43 24.51 -6.76
CA ASP A 140 38.55 24.44 -5.30
C ASP A 140 39.06 25.82 -4.80
N VAL A 141 38.15 26.64 -4.27
CA VAL A 141 38.45 27.96 -3.71
C VAL A 141 37.90 28.04 -2.29
N GLY A 142 38.48 27.27 -1.40
CA GLY A 142 38.07 27.26 0.00
C GLY A 142 39.02 26.47 0.88
N ALA A 143 38.48 25.53 1.64
CA ALA A 143 39.33 24.59 2.37
C ALA A 143 39.79 23.49 1.41
N GLU A 144 41.11 23.40 1.19
CA GLU A 144 41.70 22.45 0.24
C GLU A 144 41.13 21.02 0.40
N GLY A 145 40.53 20.52 -0.67
CA GLY A 145 39.96 19.17 -0.73
C GLY A 145 38.60 18.99 -0.05
N VAL A 146 37.89 20.07 0.31
CA VAL A 146 36.53 20.04 0.85
C VAL A 146 35.57 20.69 -0.14
N PHE A 147 34.56 19.94 -0.62
CA PHE A 147 33.63 20.46 -1.63
C PHE A 147 32.61 21.44 -1.03
N GLU A 148 32.65 22.69 -1.47
CA GLU A 148 31.90 23.80 -0.86
C GLU A 148 31.00 24.56 -1.84
N TYR A 149 29.85 23.96 -2.18
CA TYR A 149 28.87 24.55 -3.10
C TYR A 149 27.41 24.50 -2.57
N PRO A 150 26.64 25.60 -2.66
CA PRO A 150 27.05 26.94 -3.09
C PRO A 150 28.02 27.58 -2.09
N GLY A 151 29.11 28.18 -2.56
CA GLY A 151 30.18 28.65 -1.69
C GLY A 151 31.48 28.97 -2.41
N GLY A 152 32.61 28.54 -1.85
CA GLY A 152 33.94 28.70 -2.43
C GLY A 152 34.09 27.98 -3.78
N ASP A 153 33.48 26.81 -3.91
CA ASP A 153 33.75 25.91 -5.02
C ASP A 153 32.78 26.10 -6.18
N GLY A 154 32.90 27.25 -6.84
CA GLY A 154 32.11 27.59 -8.02
C GLY A 154 32.57 26.88 -9.30
N PRO A 155 31.70 26.81 -10.33
CA PRO A 155 32.07 26.30 -11.65
C PRO A 155 33.20 27.15 -12.26
N PHE A 156 34.04 26.54 -13.09
CA PHE A 156 35.04 27.27 -13.85
C PHE A 156 34.39 28.35 -14.75
N PRO A 157 35.08 29.48 -15.01
CA PRO A 157 34.65 30.43 -16.03
C PRO A 157 34.38 29.72 -17.37
N ASP A 158 33.31 30.15 -18.05
CA ASP A 158 32.77 29.56 -19.29
C ASP A 158 32.10 28.18 -19.14
N ASP A 159 31.92 27.69 -17.90
CA ASP A 159 31.21 26.45 -17.56
C ASP A 159 31.60 25.22 -18.41
N PRO A 160 32.91 24.91 -18.51
CA PRO A 160 33.39 23.79 -19.30
C PRO A 160 32.82 22.47 -18.74
N GLY A 161 32.22 21.69 -19.64
CA GLY A 161 31.51 20.50 -19.25
C GLY A 161 31.08 19.63 -20.42
N ALA A 162 30.46 18.53 -20.08
CA ALA A 162 29.84 17.60 -21.02
C ALA A 162 28.38 17.38 -20.64
N GLU A 163 27.56 17.12 -21.64
CA GLU A 163 26.23 16.54 -21.52
C GLU A 163 26.33 15.11 -22.03
N PHE A 164 25.73 14.17 -21.32
CA PHE A 164 25.74 12.76 -21.68
C PHE A 164 24.48 12.09 -21.18
N THR A 165 24.16 10.94 -21.74
CA THR A 165 23.03 10.12 -21.34
C THR A 165 23.49 8.90 -20.57
N VAL A 166 22.64 8.44 -19.65
CA VAL A 166 22.84 7.21 -18.91
C VAL A 166 21.71 6.23 -19.12
N GLU A 167 22.06 4.98 -19.35
CA GLU A 167 21.13 3.86 -19.27
C GLU A 167 21.02 3.45 -17.79
N LEU A 168 19.91 3.80 -17.14
CA LEU A 168 19.68 3.47 -15.74
C LEU A 168 19.36 1.97 -15.60
N LEU A 169 20.30 1.22 -15.04
CA LEU A 169 20.20 -0.20 -14.71
C LEU A 169 20.01 -0.38 -13.19
N LEU A 170 19.13 0.43 -12.61
CA LEU A 170 18.80 0.39 -11.18
C LEU A 170 17.73 -0.67 -10.92
N PRO A 171 17.78 -1.38 -9.77
CA PRO A 171 16.71 -2.28 -9.39
C PRO A 171 15.41 -1.47 -9.25
N GLN A 172 14.30 -2.08 -9.68
CA GLN A 172 12.97 -1.48 -9.56
C GLN A 172 12.07 -2.44 -8.78
N PRO A 173 11.15 -1.93 -7.96
CA PRO A 173 10.16 -2.78 -7.37
C PRO A 173 9.30 -3.38 -8.48
N GLN A 174 8.88 -4.63 -8.30
CA GLN A 174 8.02 -5.32 -9.26
C GLN A 174 7.12 -6.30 -8.55
N ILE A 175 5.96 -6.55 -9.15
CA ILE A 175 4.98 -7.52 -8.66
C ILE A 175 4.40 -8.30 -9.82
N GLU A 176 4.27 -9.60 -9.64
CA GLU A 176 3.67 -10.53 -10.59
C GLU A 176 2.61 -11.36 -9.88
N VAL A 177 1.39 -11.37 -10.42
CA VAL A 177 0.30 -12.22 -9.96
C VAL A 177 -0.34 -12.88 -11.17
N ALA A 178 -0.51 -14.20 -11.12
CA ALA A 178 -1.17 -14.96 -12.17
C ALA A 178 -2.67 -15.09 -11.89
N ALA A 179 -3.45 -15.33 -12.96
CA ALA A 179 -4.84 -15.70 -12.81
C ALA A 179 -4.98 -17.03 -12.04
N GLN A 180 -5.94 -17.10 -11.13
CA GLN A 180 -6.05 -18.24 -10.20
C GLN A 180 -7.47 -18.46 -9.67
N ASP A 181 -7.74 -19.69 -9.23
CA ASP A 181 -8.94 -20.02 -8.47
C ASP A 181 -8.70 -19.70 -6.99
N VAL A 182 -9.67 -19.04 -6.36
CA VAL A 182 -9.68 -18.78 -4.92
C VAL A 182 -10.63 -19.77 -4.25
N ALA A 183 -10.18 -20.42 -3.18
CA ALA A 183 -11.01 -21.34 -2.41
C ALA A 183 -11.77 -20.59 -1.29
N GLU A 184 -12.59 -21.32 -0.52
CA GLU A 184 -13.35 -20.73 0.59
C GLU A 184 -12.47 -20.10 1.69
N ASP A 185 -11.19 -20.46 1.76
CA ASP A 185 -10.20 -19.89 2.67
C ASP A 185 -9.71 -18.49 2.27
N GLY A 186 -10.03 -18.03 1.07
CA GLY A 186 -9.68 -16.69 0.60
C GLY A 186 -8.19 -16.47 0.37
N LEU A 187 -7.40 -17.53 0.17
CA LEU A 187 -5.97 -17.37 -0.11
C LEU A 187 -5.71 -17.19 -1.60
N ILE A 188 -4.94 -16.14 -1.93
CA ILE A 188 -4.29 -15.98 -3.23
C ILE A 188 -2.79 -16.17 -3.09
N THR A 189 -2.12 -16.40 -4.21
CA THR A 189 -0.65 -16.45 -4.31
C THR A 189 -0.15 -15.31 -5.20
N VAL A 190 0.71 -14.45 -4.64
CA VAL A 190 1.54 -13.52 -5.41
C VAL A 190 2.73 -14.32 -5.93
N ALA A 191 2.87 -14.40 -7.26
CA ALA A 191 3.86 -15.27 -7.89
C ALA A 191 5.29 -14.81 -7.58
N ARG A 192 5.54 -13.51 -7.70
CA ARG A 192 6.80 -12.87 -7.36
C ARG A 192 6.57 -11.43 -6.95
N VAL A 193 7.37 -10.96 -6.00
CA VAL A 193 7.48 -9.54 -5.67
C VAL A 193 8.93 -9.21 -5.34
N GLU A 194 9.40 -8.05 -5.78
CA GLU A 194 10.67 -7.47 -5.39
C GLU A 194 10.43 -6.10 -4.79
N LEU A 195 10.94 -5.90 -3.59
CA LEU A 195 10.79 -4.68 -2.82
C LEU A 195 12.17 -4.12 -2.51
N LEU A 196 12.30 -2.80 -2.61
CA LEU A 196 13.54 -2.08 -2.29
C LEU A 196 13.52 -1.47 -0.89
N GLU A 197 12.36 -1.52 -0.24
CA GLU A 197 12.07 -1.03 1.10
C GLU A 197 10.86 -1.80 1.64
N PRO A 198 10.54 -1.73 2.95
CA PRO A 198 9.31 -2.31 3.48
C PRO A 198 8.08 -1.73 2.77
N ALA A 199 7.20 -2.60 2.27
CA ALA A 199 6.05 -2.18 1.48
C ALA A 199 4.86 -3.12 1.66
N TRP A 200 3.66 -2.54 1.56
CA TRP A 200 2.41 -3.28 1.53
C TRP A 200 2.15 -3.81 0.13
N ILE A 201 1.72 -5.07 0.04
CA ILE A 201 0.97 -5.56 -1.10
C ILE A 201 -0.50 -5.45 -0.72
N LEU A 202 -1.23 -4.53 -1.33
CA LEU A 202 -2.67 -4.39 -1.14
C LEU A 202 -3.40 -5.00 -2.34
N ILE A 203 -4.46 -5.77 -2.07
CA ILE A 203 -5.34 -6.32 -3.10
C ILE A 203 -6.61 -5.49 -3.14
N HIS A 204 -6.83 -4.88 -4.30
CA HIS A 204 -7.98 -4.05 -4.60
C HIS A 204 -8.96 -4.80 -5.50
N THR A 205 -10.25 -4.53 -5.30
CA THR A 205 -11.26 -4.87 -6.30
C THR A 205 -11.08 -4.04 -7.57
N ASP A 206 -11.67 -4.51 -8.65
CA ASP A 206 -11.83 -3.75 -9.90
C ASP A 206 -13.14 -2.96 -9.82
N ASP A 207 -13.06 -1.65 -10.06
CA ASP A 207 -14.21 -0.74 -10.14
C ASP A 207 -14.28 -0.17 -11.57
N ASP A 208 -14.95 -0.91 -12.46
CA ASP A 208 -15.06 -0.59 -13.88
C ASP A 208 -13.70 -0.40 -14.59
N GLY A 209 -12.72 -1.24 -14.26
CA GLY A 209 -11.35 -1.19 -14.78
C GLY A 209 -10.40 -0.27 -14.01
N GLU A 210 -10.89 0.44 -13.01
CA GLU A 210 -10.09 1.26 -12.09
C GLU A 210 -9.82 0.50 -10.77
N ILE A 211 -8.82 0.98 -10.02
CA ILE A 211 -8.44 0.41 -8.72
C ILE A 211 -9.53 0.78 -7.68
N GLY A 212 -10.27 -0.22 -7.22
CA GLY A 212 -11.34 -0.08 -6.22
C GLY A 212 -10.88 -0.27 -4.77
N PRO A 213 -11.82 -0.56 -3.84
CA PRO A 213 -11.51 -0.79 -2.42
C PRO A 213 -10.57 -1.97 -2.13
N VAL A 214 -9.80 -1.85 -1.05
CA VAL A 214 -8.92 -2.92 -0.54
C VAL A 214 -9.73 -4.03 0.13
N ILE A 215 -9.38 -5.28 -0.17
CA ILE A 215 -10.01 -6.50 0.39
C ILE A 215 -9.00 -7.43 1.09
N GLY A 216 -7.72 -7.11 1.06
CA GLY A 216 -6.68 -7.85 1.78
C GLY A 216 -5.31 -7.24 1.54
N GLY A 217 -4.33 -7.61 2.35
CA GLY A 217 -2.97 -7.14 2.17
C GLY A 217 -1.98 -7.78 3.11
N VAL A 218 -0.70 -7.59 2.80
CA VAL A 218 0.43 -8.07 3.59
C VAL A 218 1.59 -7.08 3.51
N LEU A 219 2.20 -6.77 4.64
CA LEU A 219 3.44 -6.01 4.72
C LEU A 219 4.62 -6.98 4.58
N LEU A 220 5.58 -6.66 3.72
CA LEU A 220 6.83 -7.38 3.57
C LEU A 220 8.00 -6.41 3.73
N GLU A 221 9.10 -6.92 4.30
CA GLU A 221 10.38 -6.21 4.33
C GLU A 221 11.01 -6.18 2.92
N GLU A 222 12.04 -5.34 2.72
CA GLU A 222 12.82 -5.31 1.48
C GLU A 222 13.32 -6.72 1.07
N GLY A 223 13.39 -6.96 -0.24
CA GLY A 223 13.91 -8.21 -0.81
C GLY A 223 13.02 -8.83 -1.88
N THR A 224 13.43 -10.02 -2.32
CA THR A 224 12.72 -10.82 -3.34
C THR A 224 11.96 -11.96 -2.69
N TYR A 225 10.67 -12.07 -3.00
CA TYR A 225 9.81 -13.13 -2.52
C TYR A 225 9.14 -13.84 -3.70
N GLU A 226 8.94 -15.15 -3.56
CA GLU A 226 8.20 -15.98 -4.51
C GLU A 226 7.07 -16.72 -3.78
N ASN A 227 5.95 -16.92 -4.48
CA ASN A 227 4.79 -17.66 -3.99
C ASN A 227 4.28 -17.16 -2.62
N VAL A 228 4.14 -15.85 -2.46
CA VAL A 228 3.68 -15.25 -1.20
C VAL A 228 2.17 -15.52 -1.04
N PRO A 229 1.75 -16.25 0.01
CA PRO A 229 0.33 -16.43 0.29
C PRO A 229 -0.24 -15.14 0.90
N LEU A 230 -1.40 -14.70 0.40
CA LEU A 230 -2.07 -13.48 0.85
C LEU A 230 -3.56 -13.78 1.03
N ALA A 231 -4.08 -13.48 2.23
CA ALA A 231 -5.50 -13.66 2.55
C ALA A 231 -6.31 -12.44 2.11
N ILE A 232 -7.38 -12.69 1.35
CA ILE A 232 -8.36 -11.68 0.94
C ILE A 232 -9.74 -12.02 1.49
N ASP A 233 -10.56 -11.00 1.74
CA ASP A 233 -11.99 -11.15 1.89
C ASP A 233 -12.62 -11.39 0.51
N TRP A 234 -12.52 -12.64 0.04
CA TRP A 234 -13.00 -13.04 -1.27
C TRP A 234 -14.51 -12.81 -1.47
N ARG A 235 -15.28 -12.62 -0.38
CA ARG A 235 -16.71 -12.30 -0.46
C ARG A 235 -16.96 -10.86 -0.92
N ARG A 236 -15.96 -9.99 -0.82
CA ARG A 236 -16.02 -8.62 -1.34
C ARG A 236 -15.27 -8.49 -2.67
N ALA A 237 -14.75 -9.59 -3.20
CA ALA A 237 -13.88 -9.58 -4.35
C ALA A 237 -14.63 -9.53 -5.68
N THR A 238 -13.92 -9.05 -6.70
CA THR A 238 -14.36 -8.97 -8.09
C THR A 238 -13.59 -9.99 -8.95
N PRO A 239 -14.11 -10.38 -10.13
CA PRO A 239 -13.45 -11.35 -11.02
C PRO A 239 -12.11 -10.85 -11.56
N THR A 240 -11.93 -9.53 -11.66
CA THR A 240 -10.64 -8.89 -11.85
C THR A 240 -10.20 -8.28 -10.53
N LEU A 241 -8.92 -8.44 -10.16
CA LEU A 241 -8.32 -7.82 -8.99
C LEU A 241 -7.02 -7.10 -9.38
N HIS A 242 -6.64 -6.12 -8.57
CA HIS A 242 -5.37 -5.39 -8.71
C HIS A 242 -4.53 -5.60 -7.46
N ALA A 243 -3.34 -6.17 -7.62
CA ALA A 243 -2.32 -6.15 -6.59
C ALA A 243 -1.45 -4.90 -6.79
N VAL A 244 -1.45 -4.02 -5.79
CA VAL A 244 -0.76 -2.73 -5.84
C VAL A 244 0.30 -2.72 -4.74
N LEU A 245 1.49 -2.21 -5.06
CA LEU A 245 2.53 -1.96 -4.06
C LEU A 245 2.31 -0.57 -3.43
N HIS A 246 2.29 -0.51 -2.10
CA HIS A 246 2.08 0.70 -1.31
C HIS A 246 3.23 0.90 -0.33
N GLU A 247 3.56 2.16 -0.06
CA GLU A 247 4.50 2.59 0.99
C GLU A 247 3.91 2.25 2.39
N ASP A 248 4.74 2.17 3.44
CA ASP A 248 4.32 2.06 4.86
C ASP A 248 4.64 3.37 5.61
N ASP A 249 4.16 4.48 5.04
CA ASP A 249 4.44 5.86 5.47
C ASP A 249 3.48 6.35 6.59
N GLY A 250 2.44 5.58 6.87
CA GLY A 250 1.49 5.82 7.96
C GLY A 250 1.98 5.32 9.33
N ALA A 251 1.08 4.71 10.08
CA ALA A 251 1.45 4.04 11.32
C ALA A 251 2.12 2.70 11.00
N ALA A 252 3.45 2.63 11.17
CA ALA A 252 4.25 1.44 10.84
C ALA A 252 3.57 0.10 11.18
N GLY A 253 3.39 -0.74 10.16
CA GLY A 253 2.72 -2.04 10.30
C GLY A 253 1.20 -1.99 10.41
N VAL A 254 0.57 -0.86 10.12
CA VAL A 254 -0.89 -0.68 10.08
C VAL A 254 -1.27 -0.01 8.77
N VAL A 255 -2.08 -0.70 7.96
CA VAL A 255 -2.62 -0.15 6.71
C VAL A 255 -3.36 1.16 6.99
N ASP A 256 -2.91 2.24 6.35
CA ASP A 256 -3.45 3.61 6.49
C ASP A 256 -4.04 4.15 5.17
N PHE A 257 -4.26 3.31 4.16
CA PHE A 257 -4.87 3.74 2.89
C PHE A 257 -6.39 4.01 3.04
N PRO A 258 -6.95 5.11 2.48
CA PRO A 258 -6.33 6.07 1.54
C PRO A 258 -5.75 7.33 2.17
N ASP A 259 -5.71 7.44 3.49
CA ASP A 259 -5.25 8.65 4.20
C ASP A 259 -3.71 8.72 4.32
N GLY A 260 -3.04 7.57 4.15
CA GLY A 260 -1.61 7.32 4.08
C GLY A 260 -1.31 6.12 3.15
N ASP A 261 -0.14 5.50 3.32
CA ASP A 261 0.33 4.32 2.54
C ASP A 261 -0.01 4.43 1.06
N MET A 262 0.60 5.40 0.37
CA MET A 262 0.27 5.66 -1.04
C MET A 262 0.92 4.62 -1.97
N PRO A 263 0.37 4.41 -3.18
CA PRO A 263 0.99 3.51 -4.15
C PRO A 263 2.43 3.93 -4.49
N ILE A 264 3.35 2.97 -4.48
CA ILE A 264 4.73 3.18 -4.92
C ILE A 264 4.72 3.51 -6.42
N LEU A 265 5.37 4.62 -6.78
CA LEU A 265 5.38 5.13 -8.15
C LEU A 265 6.70 4.87 -8.87
N VAL A 266 6.63 4.31 -10.08
CA VAL A 266 7.74 4.24 -11.03
C VAL A 266 7.38 5.07 -12.25
N ASN A 267 8.21 6.09 -12.56
CA ASN A 267 7.93 7.07 -13.62
C ASN A 267 6.56 7.76 -13.46
N GLY A 268 6.11 7.98 -12.22
CA GLY A 268 4.83 8.62 -11.91
C GLY A 268 3.60 7.72 -12.08
N LEU A 269 3.78 6.41 -12.28
CA LEU A 269 2.69 5.44 -12.37
C LEU A 269 2.79 4.41 -11.23
N PRO A 270 1.67 3.96 -10.66
CA PRO A 270 1.68 2.94 -9.63
C PRO A 270 2.15 1.59 -10.19
N ILE A 271 2.82 0.81 -9.34
CA ILE A 271 3.21 -0.57 -9.66
C ILE A 271 2.02 -1.49 -9.38
N VAL A 272 1.44 -2.03 -10.44
CA VAL A 272 0.19 -2.80 -10.38
C VAL A 272 0.32 -4.11 -11.15
N ALA A 273 -0.11 -5.22 -10.55
CA ALA A 273 -0.40 -6.47 -11.25
C ALA A 273 -1.92 -6.73 -11.25
N THR A 274 -2.54 -6.62 -12.42
CA THR A 274 -3.95 -6.97 -12.64
C THR A 274 -4.06 -8.46 -12.99
N PHE A 275 -4.95 -9.18 -12.31
CA PHE A 275 -5.15 -10.62 -12.53
C PHE A 275 -6.62 -11.01 -12.39
N ALA A 276 -6.99 -12.11 -13.06
CA ALA A 276 -8.32 -12.69 -12.95
C ALA A 276 -8.39 -13.69 -11.78
N ALA A 277 -9.49 -13.67 -11.04
CA ALA A 277 -9.74 -14.56 -9.93
C ALA A 277 -11.14 -15.18 -10.04
N THR A 278 -11.22 -16.51 -9.87
CA THR A 278 -12.49 -17.24 -9.89
C THR A 278 -12.81 -17.77 -8.50
N TYR A 279 -14.05 -17.60 -8.05
CA TYR A 279 -14.48 -17.91 -6.69
C TYR A 279 -15.48 -19.07 -6.66
N PRO A 280 -15.68 -19.70 -5.48
CA PRO A 280 -16.81 -20.58 -5.28
C PRO A 280 -18.12 -19.80 -5.45
N PRO A 281 -19.16 -20.36 -6.09
CA PRO A 281 -20.47 -19.73 -6.15
C PRO A 281 -21.03 -19.49 -4.75
N ASP A 282 -21.36 -18.24 -4.46
CA ASP A 282 -21.84 -17.80 -3.15
C ASP A 282 -23.06 -16.90 -3.35
N ILE A 283 -24.18 -17.29 -2.73
CA ILE A 283 -25.42 -16.49 -2.72
C ILE A 283 -25.77 -16.25 -1.27
N VAL A 284 -25.71 -14.99 -0.85
CA VAL A 284 -26.17 -14.56 0.46
C VAL A 284 -27.62 -14.12 0.35
N VAL A 285 -28.48 -14.71 1.15
CA VAL A 285 -29.91 -14.39 1.22
C VAL A 285 -30.41 -14.64 2.62
N TYR A 286 -31.25 -13.75 3.12
CA TYR A 286 -31.94 -13.91 4.40
C TYR A 286 -33.30 -14.55 4.20
N ASP A 287 -33.77 -15.25 5.23
CA ASP A 287 -35.19 -15.52 5.39
C ASP A 287 -35.92 -14.18 5.51
N GLN A 288 -36.97 -14.01 4.72
CA GLN A 288 -37.53 -12.69 4.48
C GLN A 288 -39.00 -12.73 4.09
N PRO A 289 -39.75 -11.64 4.33
CA PRO A 289 -41.07 -11.48 3.73
C PRO A 289 -40.95 -11.24 2.23
N MET A 290 -42.00 -11.62 1.51
CA MET A 290 -42.18 -11.16 0.14
C MET A 290 -42.91 -9.82 0.16
N ILE A 291 -42.23 -8.76 -0.26
CA ILE A 291 -42.78 -7.41 -0.34
C ILE A 291 -43.14 -7.12 -1.79
N ASP A 292 -44.40 -6.75 -2.05
CA ASP A 292 -44.91 -6.43 -3.39
C ASP A 292 -44.60 -7.50 -4.47
N GLY A 293 -44.62 -8.78 -4.07
CA GLY A 293 -44.32 -9.90 -4.97
C GLY A 293 -42.83 -10.06 -5.31
N THR A 294 -41.94 -9.44 -4.53
CA THR A 294 -40.49 -9.43 -4.76
C THR A 294 -39.77 -9.97 -3.53
N VAL A 295 -38.64 -10.63 -3.77
CA VAL A 295 -37.64 -10.99 -2.75
C VAL A 295 -36.31 -10.34 -3.09
N THR A 296 -35.46 -10.14 -2.10
CA THR A 296 -34.13 -9.53 -2.24
C THR A 296 -33.05 -10.55 -1.95
N ILE A 297 -32.12 -10.73 -2.88
CA ILE A 297 -30.87 -11.46 -2.62
C ILE A 297 -29.83 -10.44 -2.19
N GLU A 298 -29.15 -10.73 -1.07
CA GLU A 298 -28.24 -9.77 -0.43
C GLU A 298 -27.02 -9.54 -1.29
N ARG A 299 -26.38 -10.63 -1.71
CA ARG A 299 -25.13 -10.58 -2.45
C ARG A 299 -24.92 -11.86 -3.24
N THR A 300 -24.31 -11.74 -4.42
CA THR A 300 -23.69 -12.85 -5.13
C THR A 300 -22.52 -12.35 -5.97
N ILE A 301 -21.58 -13.24 -6.28
CA ILE A 301 -20.51 -12.96 -7.26
C ILE A 301 -20.84 -13.73 -8.54
N SER A 302 -20.95 -13.02 -9.66
CA SER A 302 -21.11 -13.61 -11.00
C SER A 302 -19.76 -13.67 -11.73
N GLN A 303 -19.57 -14.67 -12.57
CA GLN A 303 -18.39 -14.83 -13.43
C GLN A 303 -18.82 -14.56 -14.87
N GLY A 304 -18.80 -13.29 -15.25
CA GLY A 304 -19.44 -12.74 -16.44
C GLY A 304 -20.90 -12.33 -16.20
N PRO A 305 -21.55 -11.74 -17.21
CA PRO A 305 -23.00 -11.56 -17.22
C PRO A 305 -23.73 -12.88 -16.94
N GLY A 306 -24.83 -12.80 -16.20
CA GLY A 306 -25.54 -13.99 -15.77
C GLY A 306 -26.93 -13.72 -15.25
N TRP A 307 -27.51 -14.74 -14.62
CA TRP A 307 -28.84 -14.68 -14.04
C TRP A 307 -28.86 -15.27 -12.65
N LEU A 308 -29.52 -14.57 -11.75
CA LEU A 308 -29.98 -15.11 -10.48
C LEU A 308 -31.39 -15.65 -10.68
N VAL A 309 -31.62 -16.91 -10.34
CA VAL A 309 -32.87 -17.61 -10.62
C VAL A 309 -33.45 -18.18 -9.33
N ILE A 310 -34.74 -17.92 -9.11
CA ILE A 310 -35.49 -18.37 -7.94
C ILE A 310 -36.41 -19.52 -8.34
N TYR A 311 -36.29 -20.61 -7.59
CA TYR A 311 -37.08 -21.82 -7.71
C TYR A 311 -38.02 -21.96 -6.51
N ASN A 312 -39.21 -22.50 -6.74
CA ASN A 312 -40.02 -23.02 -5.64
C ASN A 312 -39.45 -24.35 -5.13
N GLU A 313 -39.96 -24.80 -3.99
CA GLU A 313 -39.57 -26.07 -3.39
C GLU A 313 -40.52 -27.20 -3.80
N VAL A 314 -39.94 -28.34 -4.15
CA VAL A 314 -40.64 -29.62 -4.36
C VAL A 314 -39.79 -30.75 -3.76
N ASP A 315 -40.34 -31.48 -2.79
CA ASP A 315 -39.69 -32.60 -2.10
C ASP A 315 -38.29 -32.28 -1.51
N GLY A 316 -38.15 -31.07 -0.96
CA GLY A 316 -36.93 -30.52 -0.37
C GLY A 316 -35.87 -30.10 -1.41
N GLN A 317 -36.24 -29.99 -2.68
CA GLN A 317 -35.34 -29.67 -3.79
C GLN A 317 -35.87 -28.50 -4.63
N PRO A 318 -35.00 -27.83 -5.42
CA PRO A 318 -35.46 -26.83 -6.40
C PRO A 318 -36.42 -27.45 -7.43
N GLY A 319 -37.60 -26.85 -7.57
CA GLY A 319 -38.68 -27.27 -8.47
C GLY A 319 -38.78 -26.42 -9.74
N LEU A 320 -39.87 -25.67 -9.87
CA LEU A 320 -40.13 -24.76 -10.99
C LEU A 320 -39.46 -23.41 -10.76
N ILE A 321 -39.02 -22.79 -11.85
CA ILE A 321 -38.52 -21.40 -11.85
C ILE A 321 -39.72 -20.47 -11.70
N ILE A 322 -39.64 -19.57 -10.72
CA ILE A 322 -40.73 -18.65 -10.38
C ILE A 322 -40.32 -17.17 -10.48
N GLY A 323 -39.02 -16.89 -10.66
CA GLY A 323 -38.51 -15.55 -10.91
C GLY A 323 -37.03 -15.59 -11.33
N SER A 324 -36.57 -14.53 -11.99
CA SER A 324 -35.17 -14.33 -12.31
C SER A 324 -34.83 -12.83 -12.34
N ALA A 325 -33.55 -12.52 -12.15
CA ALA A 325 -32.99 -11.18 -12.31
C ALA A 325 -31.63 -11.27 -13.03
N PRO A 326 -31.30 -10.32 -13.91
CA PRO A 326 -30.00 -10.29 -14.56
C PRO A 326 -28.92 -9.90 -13.54
N LEU A 327 -27.71 -10.39 -13.77
CA LEU A 327 -26.50 -10.08 -13.02
C LEU A 327 -25.46 -9.47 -13.97
N THR A 328 -24.71 -8.50 -13.48
CA THR A 328 -23.48 -8.03 -14.12
C THR A 328 -22.33 -8.95 -13.76
N ASP A 329 -21.24 -8.86 -14.52
CA ASP A 329 -19.98 -9.49 -14.13
C ASP A 329 -19.55 -8.98 -12.73
N GLY A 330 -19.07 -9.89 -11.89
CA GLY A 330 -18.58 -9.61 -10.55
C GLY A 330 -19.62 -9.43 -9.45
N LEU A 331 -19.35 -8.52 -8.51
CA LEU A 331 -20.12 -8.35 -7.29
C LEU A 331 -21.50 -7.76 -7.60
N ASN A 332 -22.56 -8.46 -7.22
CA ASN A 332 -23.94 -7.99 -7.34
C ASN A 332 -24.56 -7.95 -5.94
N GLU A 333 -25.10 -6.80 -5.55
CA GLU A 333 -25.70 -6.58 -4.23
C GLU A 333 -27.15 -6.11 -4.34
N VAL A 334 -27.96 -6.42 -3.32
CA VAL A 334 -29.36 -5.96 -3.19
C VAL A 334 -30.19 -6.27 -4.45
N ILE A 335 -30.12 -7.51 -4.91
CA ILE A 335 -30.75 -7.93 -6.16
C ILE A 335 -32.23 -8.21 -5.91
N SER A 336 -33.10 -7.39 -6.51
CA SER A 336 -34.55 -7.55 -6.43
C SER A 336 -35.05 -8.54 -7.48
N VAL A 337 -35.72 -9.62 -7.04
CA VAL A 337 -36.31 -10.63 -7.93
C VAL A 337 -37.82 -10.67 -7.80
N LYS A 338 -38.52 -10.33 -8.89
CA LYS A 338 -39.98 -10.43 -8.96
C LYS A 338 -40.41 -11.88 -9.14
N LEU A 339 -41.35 -12.34 -8.31
CA LEU A 339 -41.82 -13.71 -8.28
C LEU A 339 -43.23 -13.87 -8.85
N THR A 340 -43.46 -15.05 -9.45
CA THR A 340 -44.79 -15.54 -9.80
C THR A 340 -45.50 -16.00 -8.52
N GLN A 341 -46.28 -15.11 -7.90
CA GLN A 341 -46.88 -15.31 -6.57
C GLN A 341 -47.66 -16.63 -6.41
N SER A 342 -48.36 -17.08 -7.45
CA SER A 342 -49.15 -18.32 -7.41
C SER A 342 -48.31 -19.59 -7.27
N ALA A 343 -47.00 -19.51 -7.45
CA ALA A 343 -46.07 -20.64 -7.40
C ALA A 343 -45.10 -20.57 -6.22
N VAL A 344 -45.22 -19.54 -5.36
CA VAL A 344 -44.38 -19.38 -4.17
C VAL A 344 -44.72 -20.43 -3.13
N THR A 345 -43.70 -21.11 -2.63
CA THR A 345 -43.73 -22.02 -1.48
C THR A 345 -43.08 -21.34 -0.27
N GLU A 346 -43.25 -21.89 0.93
CA GLU A 346 -42.62 -21.36 2.15
C GLU A 346 -41.10 -21.38 2.05
N GLN A 347 -40.53 -22.47 1.53
CA GLN A 347 -39.11 -22.58 1.20
C GLN A 347 -38.90 -22.27 -0.27
N LEU A 348 -37.89 -21.46 -0.60
CA LEU A 348 -37.43 -21.18 -1.96
C LEU A 348 -35.94 -21.54 -2.10
N PHE A 349 -35.47 -21.61 -3.34
CA PHE A 349 -34.07 -21.83 -3.67
C PHE A 349 -33.56 -20.83 -4.70
N ALA A 350 -32.39 -20.26 -4.47
CA ALA A 350 -31.69 -19.39 -5.41
C ALA A 350 -30.51 -20.13 -6.05
N ARG A 351 -30.27 -19.87 -7.34
CA ARG A 351 -29.17 -20.44 -8.13
C ARG A 351 -28.66 -19.45 -9.16
N LEU A 352 -27.36 -19.52 -9.44
CA LEU A 352 -26.71 -18.77 -10.52
C LEU A 352 -26.78 -19.53 -11.85
N HIS A 353 -27.02 -18.79 -12.91
CA HIS A 353 -27.04 -19.24 -14.30
C HIS A 353 -26.12 -18.35 -15.12
N GLU A 354 -25.44 -18.96 -16.09
CA GLU A 354 -24.64 -18.25 -17.07
C GLU A 354 -25.58 -17.53 -18.06
N ASP A 355 -25.13 -16.43 -18.64
CA ASP A 355 -25.76 -15.82 -19.82
C ASP A 355 -24.85 -16.03 -21.03
N THR A 356 -25.15 -17.03 -21.86
CA THR A 356 -24.24 -17.41 -22.97
C THR A 356 -24.50 -16.66 -24.27
N GLU A 357 -25.55 -15.83 -24.33
CA GLU A 357 -25.90 -15.03 -25.52
C GLU A 357 -26.29 -13.60 -25.15
N PRO A 358 -25.80 -12.57 -25.86
CA PRO A 358 -26.21 -11.19 -25.59
C PRO A 358 -27.73 -11.00 -25.70
N GLY A 359 -28.40 -10.66 -24.60
CA GLY A 359 -29.85 -10.45 -24.55
C GLY A 359 -30.37 -9.99 -23.19
N ASN A 360 -31.68 -9.77 -23.08
CA ASN A 360 -32.34 -9.27 -21.85
C ASN A 360 -33.34 -10.29 -21.27
N ALA A 361 -33.37 -11.53 -21.77
CA ALA A 361 -34.37 -12.50 -21.38
C ALA A 361 -33.72 -13.83 -21.02
N PHE A 362 -34.00 -14.29 -19.81
CA PHE A 362 -33.58 -15.59 -19.32
C PHE A 362 -34.17 -16.73 -20.17
N ASN A 363 -33.30 -17.58 -20.74
CA ASN A 363 -33.61 -18.67 -21.66
C ASN A 363 -32.97 -20.01 -21.22
N PHE A 364 -33.58 -20.62 -20.20
CA PHE A 364 -33.25 -21.96 -19.72
C PHE A 364 -34.07 -23.06 -20.44
N PRO A 365 -33.50 -24.25 -20.73
CA PRO A 365 -32.19 -24.75 -20.28
C PRO A 365 -31.03 -24.59 -21.27
N ASN A 366 -31.27 -24.17 -22.51
CA ASN A 366 -30.28 -24.33 -23.58
C ASN A 366 -29.26 -23.19 -23.65
N GLN A 367 -29.65 -21.96 -23.32
CA GLN A 367 -28.79 -20.78 -23.45
C GLN A 367 -28.29 -20.31 -22.09
N ASP A 368 -29.09 -20.46 -21.04
CA ASP A 368 -28.69 -20.01 -19.70
C ASP A 368 -28.54 -21.19 -18.74
N PRO A 369 -27.56 -22.10 -18.95
CA PRO A 369 -27.37 -23.24 -18.08
C PRO A 369 -27.01 -22.78 -16.66
N ALA A 370 -27.28 -23.63 -15.68
CA ALA A 370 -26.83 -23.37 -14.33
C ALA A 370 -25.31 -23.35 -14.24
N VAL A 371 -24.76 -22.36 -13.52
CA VAL A 371 -23.33 -22.23 -13.26
C VAL A 371 -22.80 -23.52 -12.64
N ARG A 372 -21.66 -23.99 -13.15
CA ARG A 372 -20.93 -25.14 -12.60
C ARG A 372 -19.64 -24.67 -11.94
N TYR A 373 -19.34 -25.25 -10.80
CA TYR A 373 -18.07 -25.06 -10.10
C TYR A 373 -17.35 -26.40 -10.01
N ASN A 374 -16.10 -26.46 -10.48
CA ASN A 374 -15.33 -27.71 -10.55
C ASN A 374 -16.11 -28.85 -11.26
N ASN A 375 -16.74 -28.52 -12.39
CA ASN A 375 -17.64 -29.40 -13.17
C ASN A 375 -18.87 -29.95 -12.42
N ARG A 376 -19.13 -29.49 -11.20
CA ARG A 376 -20.28 -29.88 -10.39
C ARG A 376 -21.30 -28.75 -10.34
N LEU A 377 -22.57 -29.15 -10.22
CA LEU A 377 -23.63 -28.21 -9.96
C LEU A 377 -23.59 -27.86 -8.46
N PRO A 378 -23.37 -26.59 -8.07
CA PRO A 378 -23.40 -26.20 -6.66
C PRO A 378 -24.77 -26.47 -6.04
N ASN A 379 -24.81 -26.62 -4.72
CA ASN A 379 -26.08 -26.62 -4.00
C ASN A 379 -26.79 -25.27 -4.20
N ALA A 380 -28.12 -25.29 -4.31
CA ALA A 380 -28.88 -24.05 -4.37
C ALA A 380 -28.96 -23.43 -2.96
N ALA A 381 -28.93 -22.10 -2.88
CA ALA A 381 -29.09 -21.39 -1.62
C ALA A 381 -30.57 -21.40 -1.22
N GLY A 382 -30.90 -22.08 -0.12
CA GLY A 382 -32.26 -22.12 0.40
C GLY A 382 -32.56 -20.94 1.32
N PHE A 383 -33.73 -20.32 1.18
CA PHE A 383 -34.27 -19.34 2.13
C PHE A 383 -35.79 -19.49 2.26
N ARG A 384 -36.33 -19.09 3.41
CA ARG A 384 -37.76 -19.11 3.71
C ARG A 384 -38.39 -17.76 3.40
N VAL A 385 -39.62 -17.82 2.88
CA VAL A 385 -40.49 -16.65 2.73
C VAL A 385 -41.56 -16.72 3.81
N GLY A 386 -41.60 -15.71 4.67
CA GLY A 386 -42.50 -15.71 5.83
C GLY A 386 -42.74 -14.34 6.44
N ASN A 387 -43.56 -14.30 7.49
CA ASN A 387 -43.96 -13.07 8.18
C ASN A 387 -43.15 -12.83 9.47
N ASN A 388 -41.95 -13.39 9.56
CA ASN A 388 -41.11 -13.25 10.74
C ASN A 388 -40.14 -12.09 10.55
N ALA A 389 -39.78 -11.43 11.64
CA ALA A 389 -38.74 -10.42 11.64
C ALA A 389 -37.40 -11.03 12.09
N LEU A 390 -36.30 -10.42 11.69
CA LEU A 390 -34.97 -10.70 12.22
C LEU A 390 -34.15 -9.42 12.29
N ALA A 391 -33.18 -9.38 13.19
CA ALA A 391 -32.20 -8.31 13.27
C ALA A 391 -30.82 -8.90 13.54
N PHE A 392 -29.81 -8.33 12.90
CA PHE A 392 -28.41 -8.58 13.18
C PHE A 392 -27.76 -7.28 13.63
N MET A 393 -27.06 -7.35 14.75
CA MET A 393 -26.30 -6.25 15.31
C MET A 393 -25.08 -6.86 16.00
N ARG A 394 -23.93 -6.20 15.84
CA ARG A 394 -22.67 -6.59 16.49
C ARG A 394 -22.35 -5.63 17.62
N ASP A 395 -21.51 -6.11 18.53
CA ASP A 395 -20.81 -5.25 19.47
C ASP A 395 -20.00 -4.22 18.70
N GLN A 396 -20.01 -2.98 19.17
CA GLN A 396 -19.50 -1.87 18.39
C GLN A 396 -19.02 -0.73 19.26
N LYS A 397 -18.18 0.12 18.67
CA LYS A 397 -17.79 1.37 19.30
C LYS A 397 -18.88 2.40 19.08
N LEU A 398 -19.08 3.29 20.06
CA LEU A 398 -19.89 4.48 19.85
C LEU A 398 -19.16 5.42 18.88
N ILE A 399 -19.83 5.82 17.81
CA ILE A 399 -19.33 6.78 16.82
C ILE A 399 -20.44 7.81 16.61
N ASP A 400 -20.11 9.10 16.73
CA ASP A 400 -21.04 10.22 16.54
C ASP A 400 -22.37 10.06 17.30
N ASP A 401 -22.28 9.63 18.57
CA ASP A 401 -23.43 9.40 19.45
C ASP A 401 -24.48 8.41 18.91
N ALA A 402 -24.10 7.58 17.93
CA ALA A 402 -24.99 6.62 17.28
C ALA A 402 -24.45 5.19 17.31
N VAL A 403 -25.39 4.25 17.19
CA VAL A 403 -25.12 2.84 16.94
C VAL A 403 -25.74 2.41 15.61
N SER A 404 -25.16 1.41 14.96
CA SER A 404 -25.65 0.85 13.71
C SER A 404 -26.17 -0.57 13.89
N VAL A 405 -27.37 -0.82 13.37
CA VAL A 405 -27.91 -2.16 13.19
C VAL A 405 -27.52 -2.64 11.79
N ASP A 406 -26.77 -3.75 11.72
CA ASP A 406 -26.23 -4.26 10.46
C ASP A 406 -27.37 -4.55 9.47
N VAL A 407 -28.37 -5.33 9.90
CA VAL A 407 -29.53 -5.71 9.07
C VAL A 407 -30.79 -5.82 9.92
N ILE A 408 -31.91 -5.35 9.38
CA ILE A 408 -33.27 -5.59 9.88
C ILE A 408 -34.10 -6.15 8.73
N VAL A 409 -34.67 -7.34 8.90
CA VAL A 409 -35.70 -7.86 7.98
C VAL A 409 -37.03 -7.84 8.70
N SER A 410 -38.03 -7.19 8.11
CA SER A 410 -39.36 -7.06 8.72
C SER A 410 -40.48 -7.19 7.71
N PRO A 411 -41.56 -7.94 8.00
CA PRO A 411 -42.75 -8.03 7.12
C PRO A 411 -43.55 -6.73 7.05
N VAL A 412 -43.32 -5.81 7.98
CA VAL A 412 -44.08 -4.56 8.15
C VAL A 412 -43.15 -3.40 8.43
N GLU A 413 -43.64 -2.18 8.20
CA GLU A 413 -42.99 -0.96 8.68
C GLU A 413 -42.97 -0.91 10.22
N GLY A 414 -41.93 -0.30 10.77
CA GLY A 414 -41.65 -0.44 12.19
C GLY A 414 -40.58 0.48 12.74
N TRP A 415 -40.20 0.21 13.98
CA TRP A 415 -39.22 0.96 14.76
C TRP A 415 -38.15 0.03 15.30
N ALA A 416 -36.89 0.43 15.14
CA ALA A 416 -35.76 -0.14 15.84
C ALA A 416 -35.44 0.76 17.01
N ALA A 417 -35.50 0.22 18.23
CA ALA A 417 -35.31 0.98 19.45
C ALA A 417 -34.17 0.36 20.29
N VAL A 418 -33.29 1.21 20.80
CA VAL A 418 -32.16 0.84 21.65
C VAL A 418 -32.46 1.24 23.08
N TYR A 419 -32.25 0.30 23.99
CA TYR A 419 -32.49 0.46 25.42
C TYR A 419 -31.21 0.24 26.22
N ALA A 420 -31.07 0.97 27.32
CA ALA A 420 -30.10 0.68 28.37
C ALA A 420 -30.37 -0.70 28.99
N ASP A 421 -29.34 -1.32 29.56
CA ASP A 421 -29.52 -2.48 30.42
C ASP A 421 -30.13 -2.08 31.78
N ASP A 422 -31.11 -2.87 32.22
CA ASP A 422 -31.70 -2.85 33.56
C ASP A 422 -31.77 -4.30 34.07
N ASP A 423 -30.73 -4.72 34.78
CA ASP A 423 -30.59 -6.06 35.37
C ASP A 423 -30.76 -7.21 34.34
N GLY A 424 -30.20 -7.08 33.15
CA GLY A 424 -30.26 -8.08 32.07
C GLY A 424 -31.51 -8.00 31.21
N ALA A 425 -32.23 -6.87 31.24
CA ALA A 425 -33.42 -6.61 30.45
C ALA A 425 -33.41 -5.17 29.88
N PRO A 426 -34.22 -4.88 28.83
CA PRO A 426 -34.38 -3.52 28.33
C PRO A 426 -34.96 -2.57 29.40
N GLY A 427 -34.21 -1.52 29.72
CA GLY A 427 -34.54 -0.45 30.67
C GLY A 427 -35.01 0.85 30.00
N GLU A 428 -34.25 1.92 30.19
CA GLU A 428 -34.52 3.25 29.61
C GLU A 428 -34.32 3.25 28.08
N LEU A 429 -35.22 3.89 27.35
CA LEU A 429 -35.08 4.09 25.90
C LEU A 429 -34.00 5.13 25.65
N LEU A 430 -32.97 4.75 24.88
CA LEU A 430 -31.88 5.64 24.49
C LEU A 430 -32.06 6.19 23.08
N GLY A 431 -32.70 5.45 22.18
CA GLY A 431 -32.85 5.91 20.81
C GLY A 431 -33.83 5.05 20.02
N SER A 432 -34.42 5.62 18.98
CA SER A 432 -35.29 4.87 18.07
C SER A 432 -35.28 5.44 16.67
N VAL A 433 -35.35 4.58 15.66
CA VAL A 433 -35.46 4.98 14.26
C VAL A 433 -36.52 4.16 13.53
N TRP A 434 -37.25 4.80 12.63
CA TRP A 434 -38.25 4.14 11.80
C TRP A 434 -37.58 3.39 10.64
N PHE A 435 -38.11 2.22 10.28
CA PHE A 435 -37.69 1.44 9.12
C PHE A 435 -38.88 0.97 8.28
N SER A 436 -38.62 0.72 6.99
CA SER A 436 -39.62 0.18 6.06
C SER A 436 -39.77 -1.33 6.20
N ALA A 437 -40.89 -1.90 5.72
CA ALA A 437 -40.97 -3.34 5.48
C ALA A 437 -39.90 -3.80 4.46
N GLY A 438 -39.47 -5.06 4.56
CA GLY A 438 -38.41 -5.65 3.76
C GLY A 438 -37.07 -5.70 4.50
N VAL A 439 -35.97 -5.68 3.73
CA VAL A 439 -34.60 -5.73 4.24
C VAL A 439 -34.02 -4.31 4.32
N ASN A 440 -33.67 -3.88 5.53
CA ASN A 440 -33.01 -2.60 5.83
C ASN A 440 -31.58 -2.89 6.30
N ARG A 441 -30.61 -2.06 5.88
CA ARG A 441 -29.16 -2.27 6.13
C ARG A 441 -28.56 -1.03 6.76
N ASN A 442 -27.53 -1.22 7.59
CA ASN A 442 -26.75 -0.13 8.21
C ASN A 442 -27.63 0.95 8.85
N VAL A 443 -28.64 0.52 9.61
CA VAL A 443 -29.63 1.41 10.20
C VAL A 443 -29.02 2.11 11.40
N ALA A 444 -28.71 3.39 11.25
CA ALA A 444 -28.17 4.21 12.33
C ALA A 444 -29.26 4.66 13.32
N ILE A 445 -28.95 4.57 14.61
CA ILE A 445 -29.81 4.97 15.73
C ILE A 445 -28.99 5.93 16.59
N GLU A 446 -29.35 7.21 16.53
CA GLU A 446 -28.82 8.23 17.45
C GLU A 446 -29.30 7.94 18.89
N LEU A 447 -28.39 8.09 19.85
CA LEU A 447 -28.66 7.85 21.27
C LEU A 447 -28.77 9.18 22.03
N ASP A 448 -29.88 9.38 22.72
CA ASP A 448 -30.14 10.47 23.66
C ASP A 448 -30.99 9.94 24.85
N PRO A 449 -30.40 9.81 26.06
CA PRO A 449 -29.06 10.24 26.43
C PRO A 449 -27.97 9.31 25.91
N VAL A 450 -26.78 9.89 25.64
CA VAL A 450 -25.59 9.12 25.25
C VAL A 450 -25.01 8.37 26.46
N PRO A 451 -24.76 7.05 26.36
CA PRO A 451 -24.08 6.30 27.41
C PRO A 451 -22.71 6.89 27.77
N VAL A 452 -22.41 6.97 29.07
CA VAL A 452 -21.16 7.56 29.59
C VAL A 452 -20.11 6.53 30.00
N GLU A 453 -20.47 5.24 29.97
CA GLU A 453 -19.59 4.11 30.18
C GLU A 453 -19.91 3.00 29.16
N SER A 454 -18.93 2.13 28.89
CA SER A 454 -19.16 0.93 28.08
C SER A 454 -20.11 -0.02 28.82
N SER A 455 -21.15 -0.48 28.14
CA SER A 455 -22.18 -1.33 28.74
C SER A 455 -22.84 -2.22 27.69
N THR A 456 -23.53 -3.27 28.13
CA THR A 456 -24.48 -3.98 27.27
C THR A 456 -25.72 -3.12 27.07
N LEU A 457 -26.23 -3.09 25.84
CA LEU A 457 -27.48 -2.44 25.45
C LEU A 457 -28.39 -3.46 24.74
N TYR A 458 -29.66 -3.11 24.54
CA TYR A 458 -30.63 -3.98 23.88
C TYR A 458 -31.28 -3.29 22.69
N LEU A 459 -31.14 -3.89 21.51
CA LEU A 459 -32.00 -3.59 20.37
C LEU A 459 -33.32 -4.36 20.49
N ALA A 460 -34.45 -3.67 20.30
CA ALA A 460 -35.75 -4.27 20.13
C ALA A 460 -36.46 -3.69 18.91
N LEU A 461 -37.26 -4.53 18.23
CA LEU A 461 -38.02 -4.12 17.06
C LEU A 461 -39.52 -4.07 17.37
N TYR A 462 -40.20 -3.06 16.84
CA TYR A 462 -41.62 -2.84 17.01
C TYR A 462 -42.30 -2.59 15.66
N GLN A 463 -43.56 -2.99 15.54
CA GLN A 463 -44.42 -2.62 14.43
C GLN A 463 -44.98 -1.21 14.67
N ASP A 464 -44.92 -0.36 13.66
CA ASP A 464 -45.49 1.00 13.69
C ASP A 464 -47.03 0.91 13.69
N LEU A 465 -47.63 1.25 14.82
CA LEU A 465 -49.08 1.27 15.02
C LEU A 465 -49.50 2.66 15.50
N GLY A 466 -50.79 2.95 15.44
CA GLY A 466 -51.27 4.27 15.85
C GLY A 466 -50.92 5.35 14.83
N LYS A 467 -50.10 6.33 15.22
CA LYS A 467 -49.73 7.43 14.34
C LYS A 467 -48.53 7.05 13.47
N PRO A 468 -48.66 7.05 12.13
CA PRO A 468 -47.57 6.66 11.25
C PRO A 468 -46.30 7.45 11.52
N LYS A 469 -45.18 6.74 11.66
CA LYS A 469 -43.85 7.32 11.90
C LYS A 469 -43.79 8.18 13.15
N ILE A 470 -44.50 7.77 14.20
CA ILE A 470 -44.29 8.26 15.56
C ILE A 470 -44.13 7.06 16.49
N PHE A 471 -42.97 6.94 17.15
CA PHE A 471 -42.76 5.85 18.11
C PHE A 471 -43.63 6.05 19.35
N GLU A 472 -44.54 5.12 19.59
CA GLU A 472 -45.52 5.13 20.67
C GLU A 472 -45.31 3.88 21.56
N PRO A 473 -44.30 3.88 22.46
CA PRO A 473 -43.96 2.73 23.28
C PRO A 473 -45.15 2.30 24.14
N GLY A 474 -45.66 1.08 23.89
CA GLY A 474 -46.84 0.50 24.54
C GLY A 474 -48.06 0.37 23.61
N LEU A 475 -48.12 1.14 22.52
CA LEU A 475 -49.05 0.92 21.41
C LEU A 475 -48.38 0.12 20.29
N ASP A 476 -47.15 0.48 19.96
CA ASP A 476 -46.32 -0.25 19.01
C ASP A 476 -46.01 -1.65 19.56
N LEU A 477 -46.37 -2.68 18.80
CA LEU A 477 -46.26 -4.07 19.24
C LEU A 477 -44.88 -4.64 18.91
N PRO A 478 -44.23 -5.41 19.81
CA PRO A 478 -42.95 -6.03 19.52
C PRO A 478 -43.04 -7.00 18.32
N LEU A 479 -42.12 -6.86 17.37
CA LEU A 479 -41.95 -7.83 16.29
C LEU A 479 -41.32 -9.11 16.84
N SER A 480 -41.69 -10.25 16.25
CA SER A 480 -41.25 -11.57 16.70
C SER A 480 -40.43 -12.30 15.63
N ASN A 481 -39.50 -13.15 16.10
CA ASN A 481 -38.75 -14.08 15.28
C ASN A 481 -39.59 -15.31 14.88
N GLU A 482 -38.96 -16.27 14.20
CA GLU A 482 -39.61 -17.51 13.76
C GLU A 482 -40.16 -18.37 14.89
N ASP A 483 -39.57 -18.29 16.09
CA ASP A 483 -40.05 -18.98 17.29
C ASP A 483 -41.18 -18.22 18.01
N ASN A 484 -41.71 -17.17 17.39
CA ASN A 484 -42.74 -16.29 17.94
C ASN A 484 -42.29 -15.62 19.27
N ARG A 485 -40.99 -15.34 19.40
CA ARG A 485 -40.41 -14.57 20.50
C ARG A 485 -40.09 -13.15 20.05
N PRO A 486 -40.33 -12.12 20.89
CA PRO A 486 -39.94 -10.76 20.57
C PRO A 486 -38.46 -10.65 20.21
N ILE A 487 -38.15 -9.89 19.15
CA ILE A 487 -36.78 -9.59 18.79
C ILE A 487 -36.16 -8.70 19.87
N ARG A 488 -35.16 -9.25 20.55
CA ARG A 488 -34.33 -8.57 21.54
C ARG A 488 -32.89 -9.03 21.35
N VAL A 489 -32.03 -8.13 20.90
CA VAL A 489 -30.63 -8.43 20.60
C VAL A 489 -29.76 -7.66 21.59
N PRO A 490 -29.12 -8.33 22.56
CA PRO A 490 -28.09 -7.69 23.37
C PRO A 490 -26.85 -7.44 22.53
N PHE A 491 -26.17 -6.32 22.77
CA PHE A 491 -24.86 -6.01 22.19
C PHE A 491 -24.04 -5.17 23.17
N ASP A 492 -22.72 -5.33 23.14
CA ASP A 492 -21.82 -4.51 23.94
C ASP A 492 -21.43 -3.22 23.20
N LEU A 493 -21.62 -2.09 23.88
CA LEU A 493 -21.16 -0.79 23.42
C LEU A 493 -19.81 -0.45 24.05
N TYR A 494 -18.83 -0.10 23.22
CA TYR A 494 -17.52 0.35 23.65
C TYR A 494 -17.35 1.85 23.44
N LEU A 495 -17.09 2.61 24.51
CA LEU A 495 -16.76 4.02 24.38
C LEU A 495 -15.27 4.20 24.00
N PRO A 496 -14.93 5.25 23.22
CA PRO A 496 -13.53 5.61 22.99
C PRO A 496 -12.83 5.92 24.31
N LEU A 497 -11.56 5.50 24.42
CA LEU A 497 -10.71 5.85 25.57
C LEU A 497 -10.55 7.37 25.64
N ARG A 498 -10.97 7.98 26.75
CA ARG A 498 -10.80 9.42 27.02
C ARG A 498 -9.38 9.77 27.44
#